data_AF-A0A9P8FF78-F1
#
_entry.id   AF-A0A9P8FF78-F1
#
_cell.length_a   1.000
_cell.length_b   1.000
_cell.length_c   1.000
_cell.angle_alpha   90.00
_cell.angle_beta   90.00
_cell.angle_gamma   90.00
#
_symmetry.space_group_name_H-M   'P 1'
#
loop_
_entity.id
_entity.type
_entity.pdbx_description
1 polymer ?
#
loop_
_entity_poly.entity_id
_entity_poly.type
_entity_poly.pdbx_seq_one_letter_code
_entity_poly.pdbx_strand_id
1 'polypeptide(L)'
;MEPIQQNPSSPHPFIAILSHAKGKKAIPRVFRHIDDQQRLTILTILVIHLDILDVIRLAYPHPDEPQLPRAVRDEVELFSQAVIPTLLAYIGDAPLNIISGLVGLVLDRVNVQAIIRTKIGVAMLTMLVSRAFLVKQQSSAQVSDEDWSQWTQLYNRLFDLAEPVLPYIFTTDNVNTSNDFEIWQFLATMGVSASPEQQQRLVLGVKDRVMATVEISKQLPQDMAARKLGEVNLFMRAIGLDVELLG
;
A
#
# COMPACT_ATOMS: atom_id res chain seq x y z
N MET A 1 -16.72 10.94 23.85
CA MET A 1 -15.59 10.32 23.13
C MET A 1 -14.41 10.36 24.06
N GLU A 2 -13.77 9.22 24.33
CA GLU A 2 -12.53 9.24 25.12
C GLU A 2 -11.44 9.97 24.32
N PRO A 3 -10.65 10.86 24.95
CA PRO A 3 -9.58 11.57 24.27
C PRO A 3 -8.52 10.59 23.77
N ILE A 4 -7.95 10.85 22.60
CA ILE A 4 -6.80 10.10 22.07
C ILE A 4 -5.64 10.30 23.06
N GLN A 5 -5.40 9.29 23.90
CA GLN A 5 -4.30 9.32 24.87
C GLN A 5 -2.98 9.30 24.11
N GLN A 6 -2.06 10.18 24.47
CA GLN A 6 -0.80 10.36 23.74
C GLN A 6 0.20 9.21 23.95
N ASN A 7 0.02 8.36 24.97
CA ASN A 7 0.82 7.15 25.25
C ASN A 7 0.04 6.15 26.12
N PRO A 8 -0.95 5.42 25.56
CA PRO A 8 -1.66 4.41 26.33
C PRO A 8 -0.75 3.18 26.53
N SER A 9 -0.73 2.63 27.75
CA SER A 9 0.01 1.38 28.07
C SER A 9 -0.59 0.13 27.40
N SER A 10 -1.75 0.28 26.76
CA SER A 10 -2.47 -0.76 26.03
C SER A 10 -2.92 -0.20 24.68
N PRO A 11 -2.93 -1.02 23.61
CA PRO A 11 -3.39 -0.56 22.29
C PRO A 11 -4.84 -0.07 22.36
N HIS A 12 -5.19 0.87 21.48
CA HIS A 12 -6.57 1.36 21.37
C HIS A 12 -7.55 0.17 21.21
N PRO A 13 -8.73 0.15 21.88
CA PRO A 13 -9.61 -1.02 21.90
C PRO A 13 -10.00 -1.54 20.51
N PHE A 14 -10.22 -0.63 19.54
CA PHE A 14 -10.49 -1.02 18.15
C PHE A 14 -9.31 -1.77 17.51
N ILE A 15 -8.08 -1.35 17.77
CA ILE A 15 -6.86 -2.01 17.27
C ILE A 15 -6.71 -3.39 17.93
N ALA A 16 -7.01 -3.49 19.24
CA ALA A 16 -7.05 -4.76 19.95
C ALA A 16 -8.12 -5.72 19.40
N ILE A 17 -9.28 -5.23 18.94
CA ILE A 17 -10.28 -6.10 18.27
C ILE A 17 -9.74 -6.67 16.96
N LEU A 18 -8.96 -5.87 16.21
CA LEU A 18 -8.39 -6.29 14.92
C LEU A 18 -7.26 -7.32 15.05
N SER A 19 -6.66 -7.51 16.22
CA SER A 19 -5.70 -8.61 16.44
C SER A 19 -6.38 -9.99 16.33
N HIS A 20 -7.69 -10.07 16.55
CA HIS A 20 -8.43 -11.32 16.50
C HIS A 20 -9.16 -11.54 15.16
N ALA A 21 -9.10 -12.77 14.63
CA ALA A 21 -9.77 -13.16 13.38
C ALA A 21 -11.28 -12.81 13.35
N LYS A 22 -11.98 -12.98 14.48
CA LYS A 22 -13.41 -12.66 14.59
C LYS A 22 -13.67 -11.16 14.46
N GLY A 23 -12.77 -10.32 14.99
CA GLY A 23 -12.82 -8.87 14.85
C GLY A 23 -12.66 -8.46 13.38
N LYS A 24 -11.63 -8.98 12.70
CA LYS A 24 -11.40 -8.74 11.26
C LYS A 24 -12.64 -9.10 10.41
N LYS A 25 -13.25 -10.27 10.63
CA LYS A 25 -14.45 -10.74 9.90
C LYS A 25 -15.71 -9.92 10.20
N ALA A 26 -15.76 -9.21 11.33
CA ALA A 26 -16.90 -8.38 11.69
C ALA A 26 -16.90 -7.03 10.96
N ILE A 27 -15.74 -6.53 10.52
CA ILE A 27 -15.57 -5.20 9.91
C ILE A 27 -16.56 -4.91 8.77
N PRO A 28 -16.73 -5.77 7.73
CA PRO A 28 -17.69 -5.51 6.66
C PRO A 28 -19.12 -5.33 7.17
N ARG A 29 -19.49 -6.04 8.24
CA ARG A 29 -20.83 -5.97 8.83
C ARG A 29 -20.99 -4.70 9.66
N VAL A 30 -19.98 -4.33 10.44
CA VAL A 30 -19.98 -3.09 11.22
C VAL A 30 -20.12 -1.88 10.29
N PHE A 31 -19.32 -1.82 9.21
CA PHE A 31 -19.33 -0.70 8.26
C PHE A 31 -20.70 -0.46 7.61
N ARG A 32 -21.53 -1.50 7.45
CA ARG A 32 -22.91 -1.39 6.92
C ARG A 32 -23.89 -0.71 7.89
N HIS A 33 -23.61 -0.68 9.18
CA HIS A 33 -24.54 -0.18 10.21
C HIS A 33 -24.10 1.14 10.84
N ILE A 34 -22.92 1.64 10.46
CA ILE A 34 -22.39 2.90 10.96
C ILE A 34 -22.51 3.99 9.89
N ASP A 35 -22.64 5.23 10.35
CA ASP A 35 -22.70 6.41 9.50
C ASP A 35 -21.33 6.80 8.93
N ASP A 36 -21.33 7.80 8.04
CA ASP A 36 -20.13 8.26 7.35
C ASP A 36 -19.05 8.80 8.31
N GLN A 37 -19.47 9.56 9.32
CA GLN A 37 -18.58 10.14 10.33
C GLN A 37 -17.88 9.03 11.15
N GLN A 38 -18.62 7.99 11.51
CA GLN A 38 -18.11 6.83 12.22
C GLN A 38 -17.14 6.02 11.35
N ARG A 39 -17.42 5.84 10.04
CA ARG A 39 -16.49 5.20 9.10
C ARG A 39 -15.17 5.96 9.01
N LEU A 40 -15.25 7.29 8.84
CA LEU A 40 -14.07 8.14 8.80
C LEU A 40 -13.26 8.04 10.10
N THR A 41 -13.93 8.03 11.25
CA THR A 41 -13.30 7.89 12.57
C THR A 41 -12.56 6.56 12.68
N ILE A 42 -13.19 5.45 12.28
CA ILE A 42 -12.56 4.13 12.28
C ILE A 42 -11.34 4.09 11.35
N LEU A 43 -11.48 4.63 10.14
CA LEU A 43 -10.38 4.68 9.18
C LEU A 43 -9.20 5.52 9.71
N THR A 44 -9.50 6.65 10.35
CA THR A 44 -8.51 7.50 11.00
C THR A 44 -7.77 6.75 12.10
N ILE A 45 -8.49 6.05 12.98
CA ILE A 45 -7.89 5.25 14.06
C ILE A 45 -6.99 4.14 13.50
N LEU A 46 -7.42 3.49 12.42
CA LEU A 46 -6.66 2.44 11.75
C LEU A 46 -5.37 3.01 11.12
N VAL A 47 -5.48 4.14 10.44
CA VAL A 47 -4.35 4.81 9.77
C VAL A 47 -3.29 5.27 10.76
N ILE A 48 -3.67 5.91 11.87
CA ILE A 48 -2.70 6.42 12.85
C ILE A 48 -2.00 5.32 13.67
N HIS A 49 -2.54 4.09 13.66
CA HIS A 49 -1.98 2.93 14.36
C HIS A 49 -1.53 1.83 13.37
N LEU A 50 -1.30 2.18 12.11
CA LEU A 50 -1.06 1.21 11.05
C LEU A 50 0.19 0.35 11.32
N ASP A 51 1.29 0.95 11.78
CA ASP A 51 2.55 0.22 12.07
C ASP A 51 2.46 -0.75 13.26
N ILE A 52 1.60 -0.48 14.25
CA ILE A 52 1.44 -1.35 15.41
C ILE A 52 0.45 -2.50 15.20
N LEU A 53 -0.30 -2.51 14.10
CA LEU A 53 -1.19 -3.63 13.77
C LEU A 53 -0.39 -4.92 13.60
N ASP A 54 -0.87 -6.02 14.17
CA ASP A 54 -0.14 -7.30 14.11
C ASP A 54 0.12 -7.78 12.68
N VAL A 55 -0.79 -7.50 11.74
CA VAL A 55 -0.64 -7.83 10.31
C VAL A 55 0.38 -6.96 9.57
N ILE A 56 0.96 -5.96 10.24
CA ILE A 56 2.07 -5.13 9.76
C ILE A 56 3.31 -5.48 10.58
N ARG A 57 3.25 -5.29 11.90
CA ARG A 57 4.36 -5.49 12.83
C ARG A 57 4.94 -6.91 12.77
N LEU A 58 4.09 -7.94 12.77
CA LEU A 58 4.53 -9.34 12.73
C LEU A 58 4.80 -9.82 11.29
N ALA A 59 4.27 -9.11 10.30
CA ALA A 59 4.45 -9.42 8.88
C ALA A 59 5.69 -8.76 8.28
N TYR A 60 6.44 -8.00 9.08
CA TYR A 60 7.67 -7.36 8.66
C TYR A 60 8.76 -8.42 8.38
N PRO A 61 9.48 -8.33 7.24
CA PRO A 61 10.50 -9.31 6.89
C PRO A 61 11.70 -9.23 7.84
N HIS A 62 12.05 -10.36 8.46
CA HIS A 62 13.25 -10.48 9.29
C HIS A 62 14.39 -11.12 8.47
N PRO A 63 15.61 -10.56 8.50
CA PRO A 63 16.76 -11.12 7.76
C PRO A 63 17.06 -12.59 8.11
N ASP A 64 16.83 -12.96 9.37
CA ASP A 64 17.12 -14.30 9.90
C ASP A 64 15.98 -15.30 9.67
N GLU A 65 14.77 -14.82 9.34
CA GLU A 65 13.58 -15.64 9.11
C GLU A 65 12.99 -15.36 7.72
N PRO A 66 13.46 -16.05 6.67
CA PRO A 66 13.08 -15.77 5.29
C PRO A 66 11.61 -16.08 4.97
N GLN A 67 10.88 -16.72 5.88
CA GLN A 67 9.46 -17.00 5.71
C GLN A 67 8.68 -16.63 6.96
N LEU A 68 7.61 -15.85 6.76
CA LEU A 68 6.68 -15.52 7.81
C LEU A 68 6.04 -16.80 8.41
N PRO A 69 5.86 -16.86 9.75
CA PRO A 69 5.11 -17.92 10.40
C PRO A 69 3.73 -18.10 9.75
N ARG A 70 3.28 -19.35 9.59
CA ARG A 70 1.99 -19.66 8.93
C ARG A 70 0.82 -18.90 9.55
N ALA A 71 0.77 -18.83 10.88
CA ALA A 71 -0.26 -18.10 11.61
C ALA A 71 -0.31 -16.61 11.24
N VAL A 72 0.85 -15.96 11.06
CA VAL A 72 0.91 -14.55 10.63
C VAL A 72 0.44 -14.40 9.20
N ARG A 73 0.85 -15.30 8.29
CA ARG A 73 0.39 -15.29 6.89
C ARG A 73 -1.13 -15.43 6.78
N ASP A 74 -1.72 -16.33 7.57
CA ASP A 74 -3.17 -16.55 7.58
C ASP A 74 -3.92 -15.30 8.08
N GLU A 75 -3.39 -14.61 9.10
CA GLU A 75 -3.99 -13.36 9.61
C GLU A 75 -3.83 -12.19 8.63
N VAL A 76 -2.69 -12.09 7.93
CA VAL A 76 -2.48 -11.12 6.84
C VAL A 76 -3.47 -11.35 5.72
N GLU A 77 -3.63 -12.60 5.28
CA GLU A 77 -4.55 -12.94 4.20
C GLU A 77 -6.02 -12.72 4.62
N LEU A 78 -6.37 -13.07 5.86
CA LEU A 78 -7.69 -12.76 6.40
C LEU A 78 -7.97 -11.26 6.43
N PHE A 79 -6.99 -10.45 6.83
CA PHE A 79 -7.13 -8.99 6.82
C PHE A 79 -7.28 -8.45 5.39
N SER A 80 -6.48 -8.99 4.46
CA SER A 80 -6.55 -8.65 3.03
C SER A 80 -7.91 -8.97 2.42
N GLN A 81 -8.54 -10.09 2.80
CA GLN A 81 -9.85 -10.49 2.25
C GLN A 81 -11.05 -9.84 2.95
N ALA A 82 -10.96 -9.57 4.25
CA ALA A 82 -12.09 -9.05 5.04
C ALA A 82 -12.08 -7.53 5.20
N VAL A 83 -10.91 -6.95 5.48
CA VAL A 83 -10.80 -5.54 5.90
C VAL A 83 -10.51 -4.64 4.70
N ILE A 84 -9.51 -4.98 3.88
CA ILE A 84 -9.09 -4.13 2.74
C ILE A 84 -10.24 -3.79 1.78
N PRO A 85 -11.10 -4.73 1.33
CA PRO A 85 -12.20 -4.39 0.41
C PRO A 85 -13.22 -3.44 1.03
N THR A 86 -13.43 -3.53 2.35
CA THR A 86 -14.33 -2.63 3.08
C THR A 86 -13.75 -1.21 3.13
N LEU A 87 -12.45 -1.08 3.40
CA LEU A 87 -11.77 0.22 3.40
C LEU A 87 -11.71 0.81 1.99
N LEU A 88 -11.47 -0.02 0.97
CA LEU A 88 -11.43 0.38 -0.43
C LEU A 88 -12.77 0.89 -0.92
N ALA A 89 -13.87 0.22 -0.58
CA ALA A 89 -15.21 0.70 -0.91
C ALA A 89 -15.47 2.10 -0.33
N TYR A 90 -15.02 2.35 0.91
CA TYR A 90 -15.19 3.65 1.54
C TYR A 90 -14.27 4.73 0.93
N ILE A 91 -12.99 4.41 0.75
CA ILE A 91 -12.00 5.32 0.17
C ILE A 91 -12.31 5.64 -1.30
N GLY A 92 -12.92 4.70 -2.03
CA GLY A 92 -13.31 4.86 -3.42
C GLY A 92 -14.23 6.06 -3.68
N ASP A 93 -15.00 6.50 -2.68
CA ASP A 93 -15.91 7.64 -2.77
C ASP A 93 -15.38 8.89 -2.06
N ALA A 94 -14.28 8.79 -1.29
CA ALA A 94 -13.79 9.88 -0.46
C ALA A 94 -13.23 11.05 -1.30
N PRO A 95 -13.46 12.31 -0.89
CA PRO A 95 -12.93 13.50 -1.57
C PRO A 95 -11.44 13.71 -1.27
N LEU A 96 -10.76 14.51 -2.11
CA LEU A 96 -9.30 14.70 -2.05
C LEU A 96 -8.81 15.18 -0.69
N ASN A 97 -9.52 16.11 -0.03
CA ASN A 97 -9.14 16.64 1.28
C ASN A 97 -9.10 15.55 2.36
N ILE A 98 -10.02 14.57 2.32
CA ILE A 98 -9.99 13.42 3.23
C ILE A 98 -8.79 12.54 2.94
N ILE A 99 -8.50 12.26 1.67
CA ILE A 99 -7.34 11.45 1.27
C ILE A 99 -6.01 12.13 1.66
N SER A 100 -5.87 13.43 1.39
CA SER A 100 -4.74 14.24 1.83
C SER A 100 -4.58 14.21 3.35
N GLY A 101 -5.67 14.35 4.10
CA GLY A 101 -5.65 14.25 5.56
C GLY A 101 -5.17 12.88 6.06
N LEU A 102 -5.67 11.79 5.46
CA LEU A 102 -5.25 10.43 5.81
C LEU A 102 -3.78 10.16 5.48
N VAL A 103 -3.30 10.59 4.31
CA VAL A 103 -1.88 10.46 3.96
C VAL A 103 -0.99 11.30 4.88
N GLY A 104 -1.40 12.53 5.21
CA GLY A 104 -0.71 13.35 6.20
C GLY A 104 -0.58 12.66 7.55
N LEU A 105 -1.66 12.03 8.02
CA LEU A 105 -1.64 11.23 9.26
C LEU A 105 -0.71 10.02 9.17
N VAL A 106 -0.67 9.30 8.03
CA VAL A 106 0.31 8.22 7.83
C VAL A 106 1.74 8.77 7.94
N LEU A 107 2.05 9.86 7.24
CA LEU A 107 3.39 10.45 7.20
C LEU A 107 3.87 10.95 8.57
N ASP A 108 2.95 11.44 9.40
CA ASP A 108 3.28 12.07 10.68
C ASP A 108 3.21 11.10 11.88
N ARG A 109 2.49 9.98 11.76
CA ARG A 109 2.25 9.05 12.88
C ARG A 109 2.84 7.66 12.72
N VAL A 110 3.20 7.26 11.50
CA VAL A 110 3.52 5.87 11.20
C VAL A 110 4.93 5.77 10.61
N ASN A 111 5.66 4.72 10.96
CA ASN A 111 6.91 4.41 10.26
C ASN A 111 6.64 3.91 8.82
N VAL A 112 6.60 4.85 7.87
CA VAL A 112 6.33 4.58 6.44
C VAL A 112 7.28 3.53 5.85
N GLN A 113 8.57 3.59 6.21
CA GLN A 113 9.57 2.63 5.73
C GLN A 113 9.33 1.21 6.26
N ALA A 114 8.72 1.06 7.43
CA ALA A 114 8.33 -0.24 7.94
C ALA A 114 7.10 -0.79 7.20
N ILE A 115 6.05 0.02 7.05
CA ILE A 115 4.78 -0.46 6.47
C ILE A 115 4.90 -0.80 4.98
N ILE A 116 5.73 -0.08 4.21
CA ILE A 116 5.95 -0.32 2.77
C ILE A 116 6.57 -1.70 2.51
N ARG A 117 7.19 -2.33 3.51
CA ARG A 117 7.74 -3.69 3.40
C ARG A 117 6.75 -4.80 3.77
N THR A 118 5.48 -4.46 3.92
CA THR A 118 4.42 -5.40 4.30
C THR A 118 3.27 -5.35 3.29
N LYS A 119 2.65 -6.50 3.01
CA LYS A 119 1.54 -6.62 2.05
C LYS A 119 0.39 -5.64 2.36
N ILE A 120 0.00 -5.55 3.63
CA ILE A 120 -1.12 -4.70 4.06
C ILE A 120 -0.75 -3.22 3.98
N GLY A 121 0.47 -2.84 4.35
CA GLY A 121 0.93 -1.45 4.29
C GLY A 121 1.00 -0.96 2.84
N VAL A 122 1.55 -1.78 1.95
CA VAL A 122 1.56 -1.53 0.49
C VAL A 122 0.13 -1.35 -0.02
N ALA A 123 -0.78 -2.28 0.27
CA ALA A 123 -2.17 -2.19 -0.18
C ALA A 123 -2.88 -0.90 0.30
N MET A 124 -2.66 -0.50 1.56
CA MET A 124 -3.23 0.74 2.13
C MET A 124 -2.69 1.98 1.42
N LEU A 125 -1.38 2.07 1.20
CA LEU A 125 -0.76 3.20 0.52
C LEU A 125 -1.18 3.27 -0.96
N THR A 126 -1.18 2.14 -1.67
CA THR A 126 -1.67 2.03 -3.05
C THR A 126 -3.07 2.58 -3.17
N MET A 127 -3.98 2.17 -2.28
CA MET A 127 -5.37 2.60 -2.30
C MET A 127 -5.51 4.11 -2.09
N LEU A 128 -4.78 4.70 -1.13
CA LEU A 128 -4.83 6.14 -0.86
C LEU A 128 -4.26 6.97 -2.04
N VAL A 129 -3.09 6.58 -2.55
CA VAL A 129 -2.45 7.28 -3.68
C VAL A 129 -3.28 7.16 -4.95
N SER A 130 -3.78 5.95 -5.26
CA SER A 130 -4.64 5.71 -6.41
C SER A 130 -5.91 6.56 -6.36
N ARG A 131 -6.55 6.67 -5.19
CA ARG A 131 -7.76 7.49 -5.06
C ARG A 131 -7.49 8.97 -5.33
N ALA A 132 -6.42 9.55 -4.78
CA ALA A 132 -6.10 10.96 -5.02
C ALA A 132 -5.90 11.26 -6.50
N PHE A 133 -5.21 10.36 -7.22
CA PHE A 133 -5.04 10.48 -8.67
C PHE A 133 -6.37 10.39 -9.42
N LEU A 134 -7.22 9.40 -9.08
CA LEU A 134 -8.53 9.24 -9.71
C LEU A 134 -9.44 10.47 -9.50
N VAL A 135 -9.42 11.08 -8.31
CA VAL A 135 -10.17 12.30 -8.03
C VAL A 135 -9.71 13.45 -8.92
N LYS A 136 -8.39 13.62 -9.12
CA LYS A 136 -7.87 14.66 -10.02
C LYS A 136 -8.26 14.41 -11.48
N GLN A 137 -8.28 13.14 -11.92
CA GLN A 137 -8.66 12.78 -13.29
C GLN A 137 -10.16 12.95 -13.55
N GLN A 138 -11.02 12.51 -12.62
CA GLN A 138 -12.48 12.52 -12.78
C GLN A 138 -13.09 13.89 -12.49
N SER A 139 -12.50 14.65 -11.58
CA SER A 139 -13.05 15.89 -11.03
C SER A 139 -12.08 17.07 -11.19
N SER A 140 -11.31 17.10 -12.27
CA SER A 140 -10.27 18.12 -12.52
C SER A 140 -10.77 19.57 -12.39
N ALA A 141 -12.03 19.83 -12.76
CA ALA A 141 -12.67 21.14 -12.65
C ALA A 141 -13.12 21.52 -11.23
N GLN A 142 -13.22 20.56 -10.30
CA GLN A 142 -13.68 20.77 -8.92
C GLN A 142 -12.53 20.76 -7.91
N VAL A 143 -11.36 20.23 -8.28
CA VAL A 143 -10.17 20.21 -7.43
C VAL A 143 -9.43 21.54 -7.59
N SER A 144 -9.37 22.33 -6.52
CA SER A 144 -8.61 23.57 -6.51
C SER A 144 -7.11 23.32 -6.69
N ASP A 145 -6.40 24.31 -7.25
CA ASP A 145 -4.94 24.21 -7.40
C ASP A 145 -4.24 24.18 -6.03
N GLU A 146 -4.83 24.79 -5.01
CA GLU A 146 -4.32 24.76 -3.64
C GLU A 146 -4.41 23.34 -3.03
N ASP A 147 -5.57 22.69 -3.12
CA ASP A 147 -5.75 21.31 -2.64
C ASP A 147 -4.80 20.33 -3.35
N TRP A 148 -4.60 20.54 -4.65
CA TRP A 148 -3.68 19.71 -5.43
C TRP A 148 -2.22 19.97 -5.08
N SER A 149 -1.86 21.22 -4.79
CA SER A 149 -0.52 21.58 -4.29
C SER A 149 -0.24 20.91 -2.94
N GLN A 150 -1.21 20.93 -2.02
CA GLN A 150 -1.10 20.24 -0.74
C GLN A 150 -0.92 18.73 -0.92
N TRP A 151 -1.73 18.09 -1.78
CA TRP A 151 -1.56 16.69 -2.12
C TRP A 151 -0.16 16.39 -2.69
N THR A 152 0.31 17.23 -3.60
CA THR A 152 1.63 17.07 -4.24
C THR A 152 2.76 17.12 -3.21
N GLN A 153 2.68 18.01 -2.21
CA GLN A 153 3.65 18.07 -1.11
C GLN A 153 3.66 16.78 -0.27
N LEU A 154 2.48 16.25 0.04
CA LEU A 154 2.34 14.98 0.78
C LEU A 154 2.89 13.81 -0.03
N TYR A 155 2.57 13.75 -1.33
CA TYR A 155 3.10 12.73 -2.24
C TYR A 155 4.62 12.78 -2.32
N ASN A 156 5.22 13.97 -2.44
CA ASN A 156 6.68 14.11 -2.46
C ASN A 156 7.33 13.61 -1.16
N ARG A 157 6.76 13.97 0.00
CA ARG A 157 7.23 13.43 1.30
C ARG A 157 7.11 11.92 1.37
N LEU A 158 6.00 11.35 0.88
CA LEU A 158 5.82 9.90 0.82
C LEU A 158 6.88 9.25 -0.08
N PHE A 159 7.13 9.84 -1.24
CA PHE A 159 8.13 9.37 -2.19
C PHE A 159 9.53 9.36 -1.57
N ASP A 160 9.96 10.47 -0.96
CA ASP A 160 11.29 10.59 -0.37
C ASP A 160 11.51 9.62 0.81
N LEU A 161 10.43 9.25 1.52
CA LEU A 161 10.48 8.21 2.55
C LEU A 161 10.51 6.79 1.97
N ALA A 162 9.83 6.56 0.85
CA ALA A 162 9.72 5.25 0.20
C ALA A 162 10.96 4.90 -0.62
N GLU A 163 11.54 5.87 -1.33
CA GLU A 163 12.65 5.69 -2.28
C GLU A 163 13.82 4.87 -1.71
N PRO A 164 14.36 5.17 -0.51
CA PRO A 164 15.52 4.45 0.02
C PRO A 164 15.25 2.97 0.33
N VAL A 165 13.98 2.60 0.49
CA VAL A 165 13.59 1.23 0.85
C VAL A 165 13.05 0.40 -0.31
N LEU A 166 12.88 0.99 -1.51
CA LEU A 166 12.37 0.30 -2.70
C LEU A 166 13.08 -1.02 -3.03
N PRO A 167 14.42 -1.14 -2.92
CA PRO A 167 15.09 -2.42 -3.17
C PRO A 167 14.66 -3.54 -2.21
N TYR A 168 14.15 -3.19 -1.02
CA TYR A 168 13.86 -4.12 0.08
C TYR A 168 12.37 -4.43 0.24
N ILE A 169 11.50 -3.91 -0.62
CA ILE A 169 10.05 -4.16 -0.55
C ILE A 169 9.69 -5.56 -1.05
N PHE A 170 10.56 -6.15 -1.87
CA PHE A 170 10.44 -7.52 -2.35
C PHE A 170 11.01 -8.48 -1.30
N THR A 171 10.12 -9.05 -0.49
CA THR A 171 10.50 -9.85 0.69
C THR A 171 10.88 -11.29 0.38
N THR A 172 10.61 -11.77 -0.84
CA THR A 172 10.94 -13.13 -1.27
C THR A 172 12.09 -13.10 -2.27
N ASP A 173 13.24 -13.63 -1.86
CA ASP A 173 14.45 -13.71 -2.70
C ASP A 173 14.20 -14.49 -3.99
N ASN A 174 13.44 -15.60 -3.89
CA ASN A 174 13.12 -16.42 -5.05
C ASN A 174 11.94 -15.82 -5.84
N VAL A 175 12.27 -15.13 -6.94
CA VAL A 175 11.30 -14.53 -7.88
C VAL A 175 10.34 -15.57 -8.49
N ASN A 176 10.74 -16.84 -8.61
CA ASN A 176 9.89 -17.89 -9.17
C ASN A 176 8.67 -18.15 -8.27
N THR A 177 8.90 -18.21 -6.96
CA THR A 177 7.86 -18.50 -5.96
C THR A 177 7.19 -17.26 -5.38
N SER A 178 7.71 -16.06 -5.68
CA SER A 178 7.17 -14.82 -5.14
C SER A 178 5.78 -14.52 -5.73
N ASN A 179 4.92 -13.84 -4.95
CA ASN A 179 3.72 -13.21 -5.47
C ASN A 179 3.88 -11.71 -5.19
N ASP A 180 4.39 -10.98 -6.18
CA ASP A 180 4.78 -9.58 -6.05
C ASP A 180 3.76 -8.63 -6.70
N PHE A 181 2.58 -9.13 -7.06
CA PHE A 181 1.56 -8.35 -7.77
C PHE A 181 1.22 -7.04 -7.05
N GLU A 182 0.96 -7.09 -5.74
CA GLU A 182 0.60 -5.90 -4.95
C GLU A 182 1.74 -4.87 -4.91
N ILE A 183 2.98 -5.33 -4.94
CA ILE A 183 4.17 -4.47 -4.99
C ILE A 183 4.27 -3.81 -6.37
N TRP A 184 4.12 -4.57 -7.45
CA TRP A 184 4.11 -4.01 -8.81
C TRP A 184 2.96 -3.02 -9.02
N GLN A 185 1.78 -3.31 -8.47
CA GLN A 185 0.64 -2.40 -8.50
C GLN A 185 0.92 -1.10 -7.72
N PHE A 186 1.59 -1.19 -6.57
CA PHE A 186 2.03 -0.01 -5.81
C PHE A 186 3.02 0.83 -6.60
N LEU A 187 4.05 0.21 -7.18
CA LEU A 187 5.05 0.90 -8.00
C LEU A 187 4.40 1.58 -9.21
N ALA A 188 3.46 0.90 -9.88
CA ALA A 188 2.68 1.49 -10.96
C ALA A 188 1.89 2.72 -10.49
N THR A 189 1.21 2.61 -9.35
CA THR A 189 0.43 3.69 -8.76
C THR A 189 1.30 4.90 -8.38
N MET A 190 2.47 4.64 -7.80
CA MET A 190 3.47 5.66 -7.52
C MET A 190 3.97 6.30 -8.83
N GLY A 191 4.28 5.50 -9.84
CA GLY A 191 4.80 5.95 -11.14
C GLY A 191 3.85 6.85 -11.92
N VAL A 192 2.54 6.56 -11.91
CA VAL A 192 1.52 7.41 -12.55
C VAL A 192 1.44 8.80 -11.89
N SER A 193 1.71 8.87 -10.58
CA SER A 193 1.65 10.12 -9.81
C SER A 193 3.00 10.85 -9.73
N ALA A 194 4.07 10.23 -10.24
CA ALA A 194 5.44 10.71 -10.13
C ALA A 194 5.79 11.75 -11.21
N SER A 195 6.67 12.70 -10.86
CA SER A 195 7.37 13.52 -11.84
C SER A 195 8.34 12.67 -12.69
N PRO A 196 8.80 13.15 -13.87
CA PRO A 196 9.76 12.40 -14.68
C PRO A 196 11.06 12.03 -13.93
N GLU A 197 11.52 12.91 -13.05
CA GLU A 197 12.70 12.65 -12.22
C GLU A 197 12.43 11.54 -11.17
N GLN A 198 11.26 11.58 -10.53
CA GLN A 198 10.83 10.54 -9.60
C GLN A 198 10.62 9.19 -10.31
N GLN A 199 10.08 9.18 -11.53
CA GLN A 199 9.95 7.97 -12.35
C GLN A 199 11.32 7.34 -12.62
N GLN A 200 12.32 8.14 -12.98
CA GLN A 200 13.69 7.65 -13.16
C GLN A 200 14.23 7.02 -11.85
N ARG A 201 14.01 7.68 -10.71
CA ARG A 201 14.42 7.16 -9.40
C ARG A 201 13.70 5.86 -9.03
N LEU A 202 12.40 5.72 -9.32
CA LEU A 202 11.67 4.46 -9.15
C LEU A 202 12.30 3.33 -9.95
N VAL A 203 12.56 3.55 -11.24
CA VAL A 203 13.18 2.55 -12.12
C VAL A 203 14.53 2.11 -11.60
N LEU A 204 15.37 3.06 -11.15
CA LEU A 204 16.67 2.75 -10.56
C LEU A 204 16.53 1.91 -9.28
N GLY A 205 15.58 2.25 -8.41
CA GLY A 205 15.37 1.55 -7.13
C GLY A 205 14.89 0.11 -7.27
N VAL A 206 14.21 -0.25 -8.36
CA VAL A 206 13.70 -1.62 -8.59
C VAL A 206 14.37 -2.35 -9.76
N LYS A 207 15.39 -1.74 -10.37
CA LYS A 207 16.08 -2.25 -11.57
C LYS A 207 16.49 -3.71 -11.41
N ASP A 208 17.16 -4.06 -10.31
CA ASP A 208 17.69 -5.40 -10.11
C ASP A 208 16.56 -6.44 -10.05
N ARG A 209 15.43 -6.10 -9.43
CA ARG A 209 14.26 -6.97 -9.38
C ARG A 209 13.59 -7.12 -10.74
N VAL A 210 13.49 -6.04 -11.53
CA VAL A 210 12.98 -6.07 -12.92
C VAL A 210 13.84 -7.03 -13.75
N MET A 211 15.16 -6.85 -13.73
CA MET A 211 16.10 -7.68 -14.49
C MET A 211 16.02 -9.16 -14.08
N ALA A 212 16.02 -9.44 -12.76
CA ALA A 212 15.88 -10.80 -12.25
C ALA A 212 14.56 -11.47 -12.69
N THR A 213 13.47 -10.70 -12.70
CA THR A 213 12.15 -11.21 -13.15
C THR A 213 12.13 -11.51 -14.64
N VAL A 214 12.73 -10.65 -15.47
CA VAL A 214 12.86 -10.88 -16.91
C VAL A 214 13.73 -12.12 -17.20
N GLU A 215 14.87 -12.26 -16.51
CA GLU A 215 15.76 -13.40 -16.68
C GLU A 215 15.10 -14.73 -16.31
N ILE A 216 14.43 -14.78 -15.16
CA ILE A 216 13.72 -15.98 -14.70
C ILE A 216 12.54 -16.30 -15.63
N SER A 217 11.84 -15.29 -16.15
CA SER A 217 10.73 -15.50 -17.09
C SER A 217 11.18 -16.21 -18.37
N LYS A 218 12.43 -16.06 -18.83
CA LYS A 218 12.97 -16.79 -19.98
C LYS A 218 13.11 -18.30 -19.73
N GLN A 219 13.15 -18.72 -18.47
CA GLN A 219 13.32 -20.12 -18.05
C GLN A 219 12.00 -20.79 -17.64
N LEU A 220 10.92 -20.01 -17.51
CA LEU A 220 9.62 -20.50 -17.07
C LEU A 220 8.75 -20.99 -18.24
N PRO A 221 7.78 -21.88 -17.99
CA PRO A 221 6.74 -22.20 -18.95
C PRO A 221 6.00 -20.94 -19.42
N GLN A 222 5.56 -20.94 -20.68
CA GLN A 222 4.98 -19.76 -21.35
C GLN A 222 3.90 -19.04 -20.52
N ASP A 223 2.99 -19.78 -19.88
CA ASP A 223 1.91 -19.20 -19.09
C ASP A 223 2.40 -18.50 -17.81
N MET A 224 3.39 -19.08 -17.12
CA MET A 224 3.97 -18.49 -15.91
C MET A 224 4.85 -17.29 -16.25
N ALA A 225 5.62 -17.38 -17.33
CA ALA A 225 6.43 -16.29 -17.86
C ALA A 225 5.55 -15.09 -18.24
N ALA A 226 4.46 -15.33 -18.99
CA ALA A 226 3.52 -14.28 -19.39
C ALA A 226 2.89 -13.57 -18.18
N ARG A 227 2.55 -14.32 -17.12
CA ARG A 227 2.05 -13.74 -15.87
C ARG A 227 3.09 -12.83 -15.21
N LYS A 228 4.30 -13.33 -14.98
CA LYS A 228 5.39 -12.57 -14.32
C LYS A 228 5.77 -11.31 -15.12
N LEU A 229 5.90 -11.42 -16.44
CA LEU A 229 6.18 -10.28 -17.30
C LEU A 229 5.01 -9.29 -17.31
N GLY A 230 3.76 -9.76 -17.28
CA GLY A 230 2.58 -8.92 -17.17
C GLY A 230 2.55 -8.08 -15.89
N GLU A 231 2.98 -8.65 -14.76
CA GLU A 231 3.10 -7.93 -13.48
C GLU A 231 4.15 -6.81 -13.57
N VAL A 232 5.33 -7.08 -14.14
CA VAL A 232 6.36 -6.05 -14.37
C VAL A 232 5.86 -4.98 -15.35
N ASN A 233 5.16 -5.39 -16.42
CA ASN A 233 4.68 -4.47 -17.44
C ASN A 233 3.58 -3.53 -16.92
N LEU A 234 2.86 -3.91 -15.86
CA LEU A 234 1.96 -3.00 -15.15
C LEU A 234 2.69 -1.75 -14.65
N PHE A 235 3.88 -1.93 -14.06
CA PHE A 235 4.72 -0.82 -13.62
C PHE A 235 5.36 -0.07 -14.79
N MET A 236 5.92 -0.78 -15.76
CA MET A 236 6.60 -0.14 -16.89
C MET A 236 5.65 0.75 -17.71
N ARG A 237 4.42 0.27 -17.99
CA ARG A 237 3.42 1.05 -18.72
C ARG A 237 2.95 2.28 -17.96
N ALA A 238 2.88 2.21 -16.63
CA ALA A 238 2.53 3.35 -15.79
C ALA A 238 3.51 4.52 -15.92
N ILE A 239 4.77 4.26 -16.26
CA ILE A 239 5.81 5.26 -16.50
C ILE A 239 6.11 5.48 -18.00
N GLY A 240 5.25 4.96 -18.90
CA GLY A 240 5.40 5.13 -20.34
C GLY A 240 6.51 4.29 -21.00
N LEU A 241 6.95 3.21 -20.34
CA LEU A 241 7.90 2.24 -20.87
C LEU A 241 7.20 0.90 -21.19
N ASP A 242 7.83 0.04 -22.01
CA ASP A 242 7.36 -1.33 -22.24
C ASP A 242 8.48 -2.34 -21.99
N VAL A 243 8.15 -3.45 -21.33
CA VAL A 243 9.09 -4.55 -21.04
C VAL A 243 9.56 -5.23 -22.32
N GLU A 244 8.74 -5.23 -23.38
CA GLU A 244 9.12 -5.81 -24.67
C GLU A 244 10.33 -5.11 -25.32
N LEU A 245 10.65 -3.88 -24.91
CA LEU A 245 11.82 -3.13 -25.37
C LEU A 245 13.13 -3.57 -24.67
N LEU A 246 13.05 -4.42 -23.65
CA LEU A 246 14.19 -4.95 -22.90
C LEU A 246 14.61 -6.36 -23.38
N GLY A 247 13.98 -6.88 -24.43
CA GLY A 247 14.17 -8.22 -25.01
C GLY A 247 15.10 -8.24 -26.21
#